data_AF-A0A672MD28-F1
#
_entry.id   AF-A0A672MD28-F1
#
_cell.length_a   1.000
_cell.length_b   1.000
_cell.length_c   1.000
_cell.angle_alpha   90.00
_cell.angle_beta   90.00
_cell.angle_gamma   90.00
#
_symmetry.space_group_name_H-M   'P 1'
#
loop_
_entity.id
_entity.type
_entity.pdbx_description
1 polymer ?
#
loop_
_entity_poly.entity_id
_entity_poly.type
_entity_poly.pdbx_seq_one_letter_code
_entity_poly.pdbx_strand_id
1 'polypeptide(L)' 'MDMKNMREFMGWLYYQYLLITGIYVLEPWEQSIFNTLLFTMVAMVIYTSCVFVPIHEIMILTPY' A
#
# COMPACT_ATOMS: atom_id res chain seq x y z
N MET A 1 12.02 9.44 19.58
CA MET A 1 11.83 8.28 18.67
C MET A 1 12.44 7.08 19.36
N ASP A 2 11.61 6.10 19.71
CA ASP A 2 12.06 4.89 20.40
C ASP A 2 13.08 4.12 19.51
N MET A 3 14.16 3.59 20.10
CA MET A 3 15.20 2.89 19.32
C MET A 3 14.67 1.63 18.63
N LYS A 4 13.58 1.04 19.14
CA LYS A 4 12.90 -0.09 18.52
C LYS A 4 12.22 0.35 17.21
N ASN A 5 11.54 1.50 17.21
CA ASN A 5 10.97 2.11 16.02
C ASN A 5 12.04 2.46 14.97
N MET A 6 13.23 2.89 15.39
CA MET A 6 14.32 3.17 14.44
C MET A 6 14.81 1.90 13.73
N ARG A 7 14.94 0.78 14.46
CA ARG A 7 15.39 -0.49 13.87
C ARG A 7 14.34 -1.08 12.93
N GLU A 8 13.06 -0.96 13.28
CA GLU A 8 11.94 -1.35 12.42
C GLU A 8 11.86 -0.48 11.17
N PHE A 9 12.05 0.84 11.30
CA PHE A 9 12.11 1.74 10.16
C PHE A 9 13.29 1.43 9.22
N MET A 10 14.48 1.14 9.76
CA MET A 10 15.64 0.74 8.98
C MET A 10 15.40 -0.59 8.23
N GLY A 11 14.76 -1.56 8.89
CA GLY A 11 14.36 -2.82 8.26
C GLY A 11 13.33 -2.63 7.15
N TRP A 12 12.36 -1.73 7.36
CA TRP A 12 11.37 -1.36 6.35
C TRP A 12 12.03 -0.72 5.12
N LEU A 13 12.97 0.22 5.32
CA LEU A 13 13.73 0.83 4.23
C LEU A 13 14.55 -0.21 3.45
N TYR A 14 15.16 -1.17 4.13
CA TYR A 14 15.89 -2.27 3.49
C TYR A 14 14.97 -3.14 2.61
N TYR A 15 13.76 -3.45 3.07
CA TYR A 15 12.76 -4.16 2.28
C TYR A 15 12.34 -3.38 1.02
N GLN A 16 12.09 -2.07 1.16
CA GLN A 16 11.77 -1.22 0.01
C GLN A 16 12.92 -1.19 -1.00
N TYR A 17 14.16 -1.06 -0.53
CA TYR A 17 15.34 -1.11 -1.39
C TYR A 17 15.41 -2.42 -2.18
N LEU A 18 15.24 -3.57 -1.50
CA LEU A 18 15.28 -4.88 -2.14
C LEU A 18 14.21 -5.02 -3.24
N LEU A 19 12.99 -4.53 -2.97
CA LEU A 19 11.88 -4.51 -3.94
C LEU A 19 12.22 -3.64 -5.15
N ILE A 20 12.71 -2.41 -4.94
CA ILE A 20 13.07 -1.49 -6.03
C ILE A 20 14.20 -2.06 -6.88
N THR A 21 15.24 -2.61 -6.25
CA THR A 21 16.35 -3.25 -6.96
C THR A 21 15.89 -4.47 -7.75
N GLY A 22 14.97 -5.29 -7.21
CA GLY A 22 14.38 -6.41 -7.94
C GLY A 22 13.59 -5.95 -9.17
N ILE A 23 12.74 -4.92 -9.02
CA ILE A 23 11.95 -4.33 -10.11
C ILE A 23 12.84 -3.77 -11.23
N TYR A 24 14.01 -3.22 -10.89
CA TYR A 24 14.93 -2.62 -11.85
C TYR A 24 15.62 -3.64 -12.77
N VAL A 25 15.67 -4.92 -12.38
CA VAL A 25 16.26 -5.99 -13.21
C VAL A 25 15.31 -6.46 -14.32
N LEU A 26 14.01 -6.19 -14.20
CA LEU A 26 13.00 -6.63 -15.15
C LEU A 26 13.06 -5.81 -16.45
N GLU A 27 12.50 -6.38 -17.52
CA GLU A 27 12.36 -5.66 -18.78
C GLU A 27 11.44 -4.42 -18.62
N PRO A 28 11.62 -3.37 -19.45
CA PRO A 28 10.87 -2.13 -19.31
C PRO A 28 9.34 -2.31 -19.41
N TRP A 29 8.89 -3.33 -20.15
CA TRP A 29 7.46 -3.65 -20.25
C TRP A 29 6.95 -4.37 -19.00
N GLU A 30 7.71 -5.29 -18.42
CA GLU A 30 7.35 -6.01 -17.19
C GLU A 30 7.32 -5.07 -15.99
N GLN A 31 8.29 -4.15 -15.90
CA GLN A 31 8.31 -3.09 -14.89
C GLN A 31 7.03 -2.24 -14.93
N SER A 32 6.55 -1.92 -16.14
CA SER A 32 5.31 -1.16 -16.33
C SER A 32 4.08 -1.92 -15.82
N ILE A 33 4.00 -3.23 -16.06
CA ILE A 33 2.92 -4.09 -15.55
C ILE A 33 2.97 -4.14 -14.02
N PHE A 34 4.15 -4.34 -13.44
CA PHE A 34 4.31 -4.43 -11.99
C PHE A 34 3.90 -3.12 -11.29
N ASN A 35 4.32 -1.98 -11.83
CA ASN A 35 3.93 -0.67 -11.32
C ASN A 35 2.42 -0.43 -11.44
N THR A 36 1.81 -0.82 -12.56
CA THR A 36 0.36 -0.69 -12.77
C THR A 36 -0.43 -1.59 -11.81
N LEU A 37 0.05 -2.81 -11.56
CA LEU A 37 -0.53 -3.72 -10.58
C LEU A 37 -0.46 -3.14 -9.17
N LEU A 38 0.71 -2.66 -8.73
CA LEU A 38 0.87 -2.01 -7.43
C LEU A 38 -0.05 -0.81 -7.27
N PHE A 39 -0.12 0.05 -8.29
CA PHE A 39 -1.02 1.21 -8.28
C PHE A 39 -2.49 0.77 -8.18
N THR A 40 -2.88 -0.28 -8.90
CA THR A 40 -4.24 -0.82 -8.85
C THR A 40 -4.55 -1.41 -7.48
N MET A 41 -3.63 -2.15 -6.85
CA MET A 41 -3.81 -2.69 -5.51
C MET A 41 -4.00 -1.56 -4.48
N VAL A 42 -3.16 -0.53 -4.52
CA VAL A 42 -3.28 0.64 -3.65
C VAL A 42 -4.60 1.36 -3.89
N ALA A 43 -4.98 1.59 -5.15
CA ALA A 43 -6.25 2.19 -5.51
C ALA A 43 -7.45 1.36 -5.02
N MET A 44 -7.38 0.03 -5.10
CA MET A 44 -8.43 -0.87 -4.63
C MET A 44 -8.58 -0.83 -3.10
N VAL A 45 -7.46 -0.75 -2.38
CA VAL A 45 -7.46 -0.59 -0.92
C VAL A 45 -8.06 0.76 -0.52
N ILE A 46 -7.68 1.85 -1.20
CA ILE A 46 -8.25 3.19 -0.97
C ILE A 46 -9.73 3.21 -1.32
N TYR A 47 -10.12 2.64 -2.46
CA TYR A 47 -11.51 2.55 -2.86
C TYR A 47 -12.33 1.79 -1.81
N THR A 48 -11.82 0.65 -1.34
CA THR A 48 -12.44 -0.14 -0.28
C THR A 48 -12.52 0.65 1.01
N SER A 49 -11.46 1.31 1.48
CA SER A 49 -11.53 2.10 2.72
C SER A 49 -12.49 3.29 2.59
N CYS A 50 -12.48 4.00 1.46
CA CYS A 50 -13.42 5.09 1.20
C CYS A 50 -14.86 4.64 0.99
N VAL A 51 -15.13 3.41 0.60
CA VAL A 51 -16.50 2.87 0.47
C VAL A 51 -16.99 2.30 1.79
N PHE A 52 -16.16 1.53 2.50
CA PHE A 52 -16.55 0.86 3.74
C PHE A 52 -16.66 1.84 4.92
N VAL A 53 -15.78 2.83 5.05
CA VAL A 53 -15.84 3.82 6.15
C VAL A 53 -17.17 4.60 6.19
N PRO A 54 -17.65 5.24 5.09
CA PRO A 54 -18.92 5.96 5.13
C PRO A 54 -20.13 5.04 5.23
N ILE A 55 -20.07 3.80 4.71
CA ILE A 55 -21.13 2.79 4.91
C ILE A 55 -21.32 2.49 6.39
N HIS A 56 -20.21 2.36 7.14
CA HIS A 56 -20.29 2.15 8.58
C HIS A 56 -20.87 3.38 9.31
N GLU A 57 -20.48 4.60 8.95
CA GLU A 57 -21.03 5.81 9.58
C GLU A 57 -22.53 5.99 9.29
N ILE A 58 -22.99 5.72 8.07
CA ILE A 58 -24.41 5.82 7.69
C ILE A 58 -25.24 4.76 8.43
N MET A 59 -24.75 3.52 8.55
CA MET A 59 -25.43 2.47 9.30
C MET A 59 -25.60 2.82 10.78
N ILE A 60 -24.65 3.53 11.37
CA ILE A 60 -24.72 3.95 12.78
C ILE A 60 -25.65 5.16 12.94
N LEU A 61 -25.69 6.08 11.96
CA LEU A 61 -26.47 7.31 12.03
C LEU A 61 -27.95 7.13 11.66
N THR A 62 -28.31 6.08 10.92
CA THR A 62 -29.71 5.73 10.61
C THR A 62 -30.10 4.42 11.30
N PRO A 63 -30.71 4.45 12.51
CA PRO A 63 -31.16 3.24 13.19
C PRO A 63 -32.51 2.68 12.65
N TYR A 64 -33.10 3.32 11.64
CA TYR A 64 -34.43 3.01 11.09
C TYR A 64 -34.65 3.75 9.77
#